data_AF-A0A9P1C0S1-F1
#
_entry.id   AF-A0A9P1C0S1-F1
#
_cell.length_a   1.000
_cell.length_b   1.000
_cell.length_c   1.000
_cell.angle_alpha   90.00
_cell.angle_beta   90.00
_cell.angle_gamma   90.00
#
_symmetry.space_group_name_H-M   'P 1'
#
loop_
_entity.id
_entity.type
_entity.pdbx_description
1 polymer ?
#
loop_
_entity_poly.entity_id
_entity_poly.type
_entity_poly.pdbx_seq_one_letter_code
_entity_poly.pdbx_strand_id
1 'polypeptide(L)'
;MPSLQAFHRWEDEITKILGIVEIIVDGKKLDDLKASASVAIPDGAKVQVVFYVKPAIECVSRCYQLLRIELSDVLTEIPIRAFDGCCELRDVAIPRSVKKIRDEAFAGCNSLTTLTIPSSVKEIGARVFKACSSLTALNLKASLTEIPAYAFARCICLTNFTIPESVQRIGEGAFSGCSSLKSLTIPESVVEIGNRAFDDCSSLTRLAIPDSVKYIGGGAFAGCSSLDRLTMPMSLTQLGYDAFAGCRSLTNLSIPGSVTYIGCTAFAGCIALTSLTIPDSVREIGPFAFRDCRSLTKLTIPASVKTIRHGAFDGCSALTHL
;
A
#
# COMPACT_ATOMS: atom_id res chain seq x y z
N MET A 1 -26.07 9.46 15.82
CA MET A 1 -26.17 10.77 15.13
C MET A 1 -25.73 11.85 16.10
N PRO A 2 -24.80 12.75 15.75
CA PRO A 2 -24.50 13.90 16.60
C PRO A 2 -25.73 14.82 16.64
N SER A 3 -25.98 15.46 17.78
CA SER A 3 -27.06 16.45 17.92
C SER A 3 -26.80 17.70 17.07
N LEU A 4 -27.83 18.46 16.73
CA LEU A 4 -27.73 19.74 16.00
C LEU A 4 -26.71 20.71 16.65
N GLN A 5 -26.58 20.66 17.97
CA GLN A 5 -25.58 21.42 18.73
C GLN A 5 -24.14 20.95 18.49
N ALA A 6 -23.91 19.64 18.31
CA ALA A 6 -22.60 19.12 17.94
C ALA A 6 -22.22 19.51 16.51
N PHE A 7 -23.22 19.60 15.61
CA PHE A 7 -23.04 20.06 14.23
C PHE A 7 -22.66 21.54 14.14
N HIS A 8 -23.32 22.44 14.89
CA HIS A 8 -22.96 23.87 14.89
C HIS A 8 -21.59 24.14 15.53
N ARG A 9 -21.22 23.39 16.58
CA ARG A 9 -19.89 23.50 17.19
C ARG A 9 -18.78 23.06 16.22
N TRP A 10 -19.09 22.05 15.41
CA TRP A 10 -18.25 21.54 14.34
C TRP A 10 -18.16 22.51 13.15
N GLU A 11 -19.28 23.13 12.75
CA GLU A 11 -19.34 24.20 11.73
C GLU A 11 -18.47 25.40 12.14
N ASP A 12 -18.54 25.83 13.40
CA ASP A 12 -17.73 26.95 13.93
C ASP A 12 -16.23 26.64 13.99
N GLU A 13 -15.84 25.43 14.38
CA GLU A 13 -14.43 25.01 14.40
C GLU A 13 -13.86 24.88 12.99
N ILE A 14 -14.63 24.32 12.05
CA ILE A 14 -14.16 24.14 10.68
C ILE A 14 -14.19 25.44 9.86
N THR A 15 -15.17 26.32 10.08
CA THR A 15 -15.21 27.63 9.40
C THR A 15 -14.00 28.49 9.78
N LYS A 16 -13.48 28.34 11.01
CA LYS A 16 -12.23 28.99 11.46
C LYS A 16 -10.99 28.45 10.74
N ILE A 17 -10.97 27.15 10.42
CA ILE A 17 -9.83 26.43 9.85
C ILE A 17 -9.79 26.53 8.31
N LEU A 18 -10.93 26.38 7.64
CA LEU A 18 -10.97 26.21 6.17
C LEU A 18 -11.42 27.44 5.40
N GLY A 19 -12.18 28.35 6.02
CA GLY A 19 -12.81 29.47 5.34
C GLY A 19 -13.96 29.01 4.43
N ILE A 20 -15.11 29.68 4.57
CA ILE A 20 -16.38 29.47 3.83
C ILE A 20 -16.79 27.99 3.68
N VAL A 21 -17.70 27.57 4.56
CA VAL A 21 -18.43 26.31 4.43
C VAL A 21 -19.67 26.58 3.58
N GLU A 22 -19.76 25.96 2.40
CA GLU A 22 -21.01 25.91 1.65
C GLU A 22 -21.67 24.56 1.95
N ILE A 23 -22.65 24.58 2.85
CA ILE A 23 -23.44 23.40 3.19
C ILE A 23 -24.57 23.31 2.16
N ILE A 24 -24.73 22.17 1.49
CA ILE A 24 -25.80 21.88 0.54
C ILE A 24 -26.64 20.73 1.11
N VAL A 25 -27.93 20.95 1.33
CA VAL A 25 -28.88 19.94 1.83
C VAL A 25 -29.89 19.64 0.72
N ASP A 26 -29.94 18.38 0.26
CA ASP A 26 -30.81 17.92 -0.84
C ASP A 26 -30.71 18.78 -2.12
N GLY A 27 -29.49 19.23 -2.43
CA GLY A 27 -29.20 20.05 -3.62
C GLY A 27 -29.47 21.55 -3.46
N LYS A 28 -29.80 22.03 -2.26
CA LYS A 28 -29.99 23.47 -1.96
C LYS A 28 -28.95 23.97 -0.97
N LYS A 29 -28.42 25.18 -1.16
CA LYS A 29 -27.48 25.78 -0.19
C LYS A 29 -28.19 26.03 1.13
N LEU A 30 -27.51 25.79 2.25
CA LEU A 30 -28.03 26.00 3.59
C LEU A 30 -28.32 27.48 3.83
N ASP A 31 -27.55 28.39 3.22
CA ASP A 31 -27.81 29.83 3.28
C ASP A 31 -29.13 30.21 2.58
N ASP A 32 -29.49 29.51 1.50
CA ASP A 32 -30.79 29.69 0.82
C ASP A 32 -31.96 29.11 1.66
N LEU A 33 -31.69 28.14 2.53
CA LEU A 33 -32.66 27.54 3.45
C LEU A 33 -32.86 28.40 4.71
N LYS A 34 -31.78 29.03 5.23
CA LYS A 34 -31.78 29.93 6.41
C LYS A 34 -32.59 31.22 6.20
N ALA A 35 -32.85 31.64 4.95
CA ALA A 35 -33.71 32.78 4.64
C ALA A 35 -35.21 32.54 4.94
N SER A 36 -35.60 31.29 5.25
CA SER A 36 -36.94 30.93 5.70
C SER A 36 -36.89 30.53 7.17
N ALA A 37 -37.79 31.09 7.99
CA ALA A 37 -37.79 30.87 9.43
C ALA A 37 -37.90 29.37 9.78
N SER A 38 -36.95 28.89 10.59
CA SER A 38 -36.85 27.53 11.15
C SER A 38 -36.87 26.38 10.14
N VAL A 39 -35.71 26.06 9.53
CA VAL A 39 -35.53 24.83 8.75
C VAL A 39 -34.94 23.74 9.64
N ALA A 40 -35.72 22.71 9.93
CA ALA A 40 -35.22 21.44 10.47
C ALA A 40 -34.68 20.59 9.30
N ILE A 41 -33.47 20.04 9.42
CA ILE A 41 -32.91 19.09 8.44
C ILE A 41 -33.69 17.76 8.61
N PRO A 42 -34.40 17.26 7.59
CA PRO A 42 -35.17 16.02 7.69
C PRO A 42 -34.28 14.80 7.97
N ASP A 43 -34.79 13.85 8.76
CA ASP A 43 -34.13 12.55 8.94
C ASP A 43 -33.99 11.85 7.59
N GLY A 44 -32.74 11.59 7.17
CA GLY A 44 -32.41 10.96 5.89
C GLY A 44 -32.02 11.90 4.74
N ALA A 45 -31.96 13.22 4.96
CA ALA A 45 -31.51 14.19 3.96
C ALA A 45 -30.04 13.98 3.56
N LYS A 46 -29.72 14.13 2.27
CA LYS A 46 -28.33 14.07 1.78
C LYS A 46 -27.67 15.42 2.02
N VAL A 47 -26.82 15.49 3.05
CA VAL A 47 -26.02 16.67 3.36
C VAL A 47 -24.69 16.58 2.60
N GLN A 48 -24.50 17.46 1.64
CA GLN A 48 -23.22 17.77 1.01
C GLN A 48 -22.59 18.92 1.78
N VAL A 49 -21.33 18.80 2.18
CA VAL A 49 -20.58 19.94 2.74
C VAL A 49 -19.43 20.21 1.80
N VAL A 50 -19.49 21.34 1.10
CA VAL A 50 -18.42 21.81 0.20
C VAL A 50 -17.56 22.77 0.99
N PHE A 51 -16.30 22.41 1.21
CA PHE A 51 -15.33 23.26 1.90
C PHE A 51 -14.50 24.02 0.86
N TYR A 52 -14.62 25.34 0.80
CA TYR A 52 -13.73 26.16 -0.03
C TYR A 52 -12.44 26.41 0.73
N VAL A 53 -11.52 25.45 0.71
CA VAL A 53 -10.30 25.62 1.49
C VAL A 53 -9.48 26.80 0.98
N LYS A 54 -9.21 27.77 1.86
CA LYS A 54 -8.27 28.88 1.65
C LYS A 54 -6.88 28.37 1.20
N PRO A 55 -6.01 29.24 0.65
CA PRO A 55 -4.66 28.87 0.16
C PRO A 55 -3.77 28.13 1.18
N ALA A 56 -4.10 28.22 2.47
CA ALA A 56 -3.49 27.43 3.53
C ALA A 56 -4.54 26.45 4.07
N ILE A 57 -4.43 25.16 3.72
CA ILE A 57 -5.15 24.10 4.44
C ILE A 57 -4.53 24.04 5.84
N GLU A 58 -5.24 24.53 6.86
CA GLU A 58 -5.03 24.06 8.23
C GLU A 58 -5.69 22.67 8.33
N CYS A 59 -4.95 21.70 8.86
CA CYS A 59 -5.28 20.27 8.87
C CYS A 59 -6.73 19.96 9.36
N VAL A 60 -7.53 19.21 8.58
CA VAL A 60 -8.90 18.78 8.92
C VAL A 60 -8.92 17.33 9.42
N SER A 61 -7.82 16.88 10.01
CA SER A 61 -7.68 15.50 10.47
C SER A 61 -8.78 15.10 11.46
N ARG A 62 -9.20 13.83 11.40
CA ARG A 62 -10.16 13.16 12.29
C ARG A 62 -11.56 13.76 12.23
N CYS A 63 -11.89 14.38 11.10
CA CYS A 63 -13.24 14.86 10.86
C CYS A 63 -14.16 13.68 10.45
N TYR A 64 -14.68 12.97 11.46
CA TYR A 64 -15.45 11.73 11.28
C TYR A 64 -16.83 11.87 10.61
N GLN A 65 -17.27 13.09 10.28
CA GLN A 65 -18.54 13.35 9.58
C GLN A 65 -18.32 13.88 8.15
N LEU A 66 -17.06 14.03 7.73
CA LEU A 66 -16.71 14.59 6.43
C LEU A 66 -16.98 13.57 5.32
N LEU A 67 -17.96 13.82 4.46
CA LEU A 67 -18.37 12.88 3.40
C LEU A 67 -17.73 13.20 2.04
N ARG A 68 -17.62 14.49 1.69
CA ARG A 68 -17.18 14.96 0.38
C ARG A 68 -16.34 16.22 0.50
N ILE A 69 -15.38 16.40 -0.41
CA ILE A 69 -14.54 17.59 -0.49
C ILE A 69 -14.30 17.95 -1.96
N GLU A 70 -14.44 19.23 -2.27
CA GLU A 70 -13.96 19.84 -3.51
C GLU A 70 -12.89 20.87 -3.16
N LEU A 71 -11.65 20.65 -3.60
CA LEU A 71 -10.54 21.56 -3.28
C LEU A 71 -10.48 22.71 -4.28
N SER A 72 -10.06 23.88 -3.82
CA SER A 72 -9.97 25.09 -4.66
C SER A 72 -8.97 24.94 -5.81
N ASP A 73 -9.33 25.44 -6.99
CA ASP A 73 -8.47 25.45 -8.18
C ASP A 73 -7.20 26.31 -8.04
N VAL A 74 -7.03 27.09 -6.96
CA VAL A 74 -5.76 27.80 -6.67
C VAL A 74 -4.80 26.99 -5.80
N LEU A 75 -5.26 25.87 -5.23
CA LEU A 75 -4.48 25.05 -4.31
C LEU A 75 -3.35 24.32 -5.06
N THR A 76 -2.11 24.56 -4.66
CA THR A 76 -0.93 23.92 -5.28
C THR A 76 -0.43 22.71 -4.50
N GLU A 77 -0.84 22.55 -3.24
CA GLU A 77 -0.36 21.50 -2.34
C GLU A 77 -1.47 21.07 -1.37
N ILE A 78 -1.63 19.76 -1.16
CA ILE A 78 -2.39 19.19 -0.05
C ILE A 78 -1.38 18.88 1.07
N PRO A 79 -1.45 19.53 2.25
CA PRO A 79 -0.42 19.43 3.27
C PRO A 79 -0.53 18.15 4.10
N ILE A 80 0.47 17.99 4.99
CA ILE A 80 0.63 16.81 5.84
C ILE A 80 -0.65 16.59 6.64
N ARG A 81 -1.16 15.36 6.63
CA ARG A 81 -2.34 14.92 7.40
C ARG A 81 -3.65 15.66 7.11
N ALA A 82 -3.75 16.39 6.00
CA ALA A 82 -4.90 17.25 5.68
C ALA A 82 -6.28 16.62 5.96
N PHE A 83 -6.45 15.33 5.66
CA PHE A 83 -7.68 14.55 5.87
C PHE A 83 -7.41 13.24 6.64
N ASP A 84 -6.31 13.15 7.40
CA ASP A 84 -5.97 11.97 8.19
C ASP A 84 -7.09 11.60 9.15
N GLY A 85 -7.66 10.40 9.08
CA GLY A 85 -8.71 9.91 9.95
C GLY A 85 -10.10 10.44 9.63
N CYS A 86 -10.31 11.12 8.49
CA CYS A 86 -11.64 11.46 7.98
C CYS A 86 -12.35 10.19 7.49
N CYS A 87 -12.82 9.36 8.43
CA CYS A 87 -13.19 7.97 8.17
C CYS A 87 -14.41 7.82 7.26
N GLU A 88 -15.30 8.81 7.20
CA GLU A 88 -16.50 8.82 6.35
C GLU A 88 -16.27 9.46 4.97
N LEU A 89 -15.06 9.95 4.67
CA LEU A 89 -14.76 10.65 3.41
C LEU A 89 -14.85 9.68 2.23
N ARG A 90 -15.72 9.99 1.27
CA ARG A 90 -16.04 9.14 0.10
C ARG A 90 -15.66 9.79 -1.22
N ASP A 91 -15.93 11.09 -1.34
CA ASP A 91 -15.81 11.81 -2.60
C ASP A 91 -14.77 12.93 -2.47
N VAL A 92 -13.68 12.85 -3.23
CA VAL A 92 -12.63 13.87 -3.23
C VAL A 92 -12.32 14.28 -4.66
N ALA A 93 -12.50 15.57 -4.96
CA ALA A 93 -12.06 16.17 -6.22
C ALA A 93 -10.73 16.92 -6.02
N ILE A 94 -9.65 16.38 -6.59
CA ILE A 94 -8.32 17.03 -6.59
C ILE A 94 -8.17 17.89 -7.86
N PRO A 95 -8.03 19.22 -7.74
CA PRO A 95 -7.93 20.11 -8.88
C PRO A 95 -6.57 20.01 -9.58
N ARG A 96 -6.52 20.43 -10.85
CA ARG A 96 -5.32 20.35 -11.71
C ARG A 96 -4.18 21.30 -11.28
N SER A 97 -4.46 22.23 -10.38
CA SER A 97 -3.48 23.11 -9.77
C SER A 97 -2.59 22.38 -8.77
N VAL A 98 -3.08 21.33 -8.10
CA VAL A 98 -2.32 20.57 -7.11
C VAL A 98 -1.14 19.89 -7.78
N LYS A 99 0.05 20.19 -7.25
CA LYS A 99 1.35 19.64 -7.64
C LYS A 99 1.88 18.64 -6.61
N LYS A 100 1.48 18.77 -5.35
CA LYS A 100 2.01 17.97 -4.25
C LYS A 100 0.90 17.49 -3.31
N ILE A 101 1.01 16.25 -2.85
CA ILE A 101 0.17 15.70 -1.78
C ILE A 101 1.13 15.17 -0.73
N ARG A 102 1.11 15.76 0.47
CA ARG A 102 2.09 15.46 1.52
C ARG A 102 1.73 14.23 2.33
N ASP A 103 2.61 13.91 3.26
CA ASP A 103 2.54 12.71 4.09
C ASP A 103 1.20 12.60 4.82
N GLU A 104 0.66 11.39 4.88
CA GLU A 104 -0.57 11.05 5.61
C GLU A 104 -1.82 11.86 5.20
N ALA A 105 -1.79 12.59 4.07
CA ALA A 105 -2.85 13.53 3.70
C ALA A 105 -4.26 12.90 3.63
N PHE A 106 -4.37 11.60 3.33
CA PHE A 106 -5.63 10.84 3.32
C PHE A 106 -5.53 9.55 4.15
N ALA A 107 -4.60 9.47 5.10
CA ALA A 107 -4.48 8.28 5.94
C ALA A 107 -5.79 8.03 6.70
N GLY A 108 -6.24 6.79 6.87
CA GLY A 108 -7.45 6.45 7.63
C GLY A 108 -8.77 6.98 7.05
N CYS A 109 -8.81 7.40 5.78
CA CYS A 109 -10.06 7.67 5.06
C CYS A 109 -10.77 6.36 4.72
N ASN A 110 -11.32 5.70 5.74
CA ASN A 110 -11.80 4.32 5.69
C ASN A 110 -12.99 4.10 4.73
N SER A 111 -13.75 5.13 4.38
CA SER A 111 -14.86 5.07 3.42
C SER A 111 -14.47 5.47 1.99
N LEU A 112 -13.24 5.89 1.74
CA LEU A 112 -12.79 6.29 0.41
C LEU A 112 -12.64 5.03 -0.46
N THR A 113 -13.48 4.90 -1.49
CA THR A 113 -13.50 3.69 -2.34
C THR A 113 -12.67 3.81 -3.59
N THR A 114 -12.67 5.00 -4.21
CA THR A 114 -11.86 5.32 -5.37
C THR A 114 -11.37 6.76 -5.28
N LEU A 115 -10.24 7.05 -5.92
CA LEU A 115 -9.74 8.41 -6.06
C LEU A 115 -8.93 8.53 -7.36
N THR A 116 -9.01 9.70 -7.99
CA THR A 116 -8.15 10.04 -9.13
C THR A 116 -7.09 11.05 -8.68
N ILE A 117 -5.82 10.69 -8.87
CA ILE A 117 -4.70 11.62 -8.72
C ILE A 117 -4.39 12.21 -10.10
N PRO A 118 -4.58 13.53 -10.32
CA PRO A 118 -4.39 14.13 -11.63
C PRO A 118 -2.90 14.17 -12.03
N SER A 119 -2.64 14.24 -13.35
CA SER A 119 -1.27 14.28 -13.92
C SER A 119 -0.45 15.52 -13.53
N SER A 120 -1.13 16.53 -12.97
CA SER A 120 -0.52 17.71 -12.38
C SER A 120 0.29 17.41 -11.13
N VAL A 121 -0.07 16.36 -10.37
CA VAL A 121 0.64 15.93 -9.17
C VAL A 121 1.99 15.32 -9.58
N LYS A 122 3.05 15.82 -8.95
CA LYS A 122 4.45 15.42 -9.18
C LYS A 122 5.07 14.72 -7.98
N GLU A 123 4.50 14.92 -6.80
CA GLU A 123 5.03 14.41 -5.54
C GLU A 123 3.87 13.93 -4.67
N ILE A 124 3.97 12.70 -4.16
CA ILE A 124 3.09 12.15 -3.14
C ILE A 124 3.93 11.75 -1.92
N GLY A 125 3.41 11.99 -0.73
CA GLY A 125 4.11 11.75 0.53
C GLY A 125 3.97 10.34 1.08
N ALA A 126 4.75 10.05 2.12
CA ALA A 126 4.69 8.79 2.85
C ALA A 126 3.32 8.60 3.52
N ARG A 127 2.85 7.35 3.63
CA ARG A 127 1.58 6.99 4.31
C ARG A 127 0.33 7.70 3.76
N VAL A 128 0.39 8.29 2.55
CA VAL A 128 -0.66 9.17 2.01
C VAL A 128 -2.05 8.54 2.01
N PHE A 129 -2.20 7.24 1.74
CA PHE A 129 -3.46 6.47 1.79
C PHE A 129 -3.40 5.33 2.81
N LYS A 130 -2.51 5.40 3.81
CA LYS A 130 -2.36 4.34 4.81
C LYS A 130 -3.71 4.09 5.49
N ALA A 131 -4.12 2.83 5.55
CA ALA A 131 -5.35 2.35 6.14
C ALA A 131 -6.64 2.89 5.50
N CYS A 132 -6.62 3.34 4.24
CA CYS A 132 -7.85 3.55 3.47
C CYS A 132 -8.51 2.20 3.14
N SER A 133 -9.15 1.60 4.15
CA SER A 133 -9.54 0.18 4.13
C SER A 133 -10.57 -0.17 3.06
N SER A 134 -11.39 0.79 2.61
CA SER A 134 -12.38 0.57 1.54
C SER A 134 -11.87 0.92 0.14
N LEU A 135 -10.62 1.40 0.00
CA LEU A 135 -10.07 1.81 -1.30
C LEU A 135 -9.90 0.57 -2.18
N THR A 136 -10.71 0.45 -3.23
CA THR A 136 -10.70 -0.70 -4.15
C THR A 136 -9.82 -0.47 -5.36
N ALA A 137 -9.69 0.79 -5.79
CA ALA A 137 -8.86 1.23 -6.90
C ALA A 137 -8.36 2.66 -6.71
N LEU A 138 -7.16 2.95 -7.22
CA LEU A 138 -6.64 4.32 -7.34
C LEU A 138 -6.24 4.58 -8.79
N ASN A 139 -6.78 5.66 -9.37
CA ASN A 139 -6.40 6.09 -10.71
C ASN A 139 -5.25 7.10 -10.63
N LEU A 140 -4.01 6.61 -10.71
CA LEU A 140 -2.80 7.43 -10.75
C LEU A 140 -2.51 7.90 -12.18
N LYS A 141 -2.81 9.17 -12.48
CA LYS A 141 -2.36 9.83 -13.72
C LYS A 141 -1.04 10.59 -13.54
N ALA A 142 -0.56 10.67 -12.30
CA ALA A 142 0.71 11.29 -11.97
C ALA A 142 1.88 10.46 -12.52
N SER A 143 2.91 11.16 -13.02
CA SER A 143 4.19 10.54 -13.31
C SER A 143 5.05 10.65 -12.06
N LEU A 144 5.14 9.56 -11.30
CA LEU A 144 5.85 9.49 -10.03
C LEU A 144 7.16 8.72 -10.22
N THR A 145 8.23 9.18 -9.58
CA THR A 145 9.51 8.45 -9.56
C THR A 145 9.54 7.36 -8.49
N GLU A 146 8.62 7.41 -7.52
CA GLU A 146 8.59 6.49 -6.38
C GLU A 146 7.14 6.29 -5.91
N ILE A 147 6.81 5.07 -5.48
CA ILE A 147 5.68 4.84 -4.58
C ILE A 147 6.20 4.99 -3.15
N PRO A 148 5.79 6.01 -2.39
CA PRO A 148 6.40 6.32 -1.09
C PRO A 148 6.21 5.23 -0.04
N ALA A 149 7.04 5.30 0.99
CA ALA A 149 6.94 4.42 2.15
C ALA A 149 5.51 4.41 2.73
N TYR A 150 4.97 3.21 2.91
CA TYR A 150 3.66 2.93 3.49
C TYR A 150 2.47 3.60 2.78
N ALA A 151 2.63 4.07 1.53
CA ALA A 151 1.62 4.86 0.82
C ALA A 151 0.22 4.22 0.80
N PHE A 152 0.15 2.89 0.65
CA PHE A 152 -1.08 2.09 0.61
C PHE A 152 -1.14 1.03 1.72
N ALA A 153 -0.31 1.16 2.75
CA ALA A 153 -0.26 0.16 3.82
C ALA A 153 -1.65 -0.02 4.44
N ARG A 154 -2.15 -1.26 4.53
CA ARG A 154 -3.46 -1.66 5.06
C ARG A 154 -4.67 -1.15 4.23
N CYS A 155 -4.49 -0.89 2.94
CA CYS A 155 -5.61 -0.78 1.98
C CYS A 155 -6.17 -2.17 1.67
N ILE A 156 -6.87 -2.77 2.65
CA ILE A 156 -7.26 -4.19 2.62
C ILE A 156 -8.19 -4.57 1.46
N CYS A 157 -8.95 -3.62 0.91
CA CYS A 157 -9.84 -3.84 -0.24
C CYS A 157 -9.20 -3.50 -1.59
N LEU A 158 -7.93 -3.05 -1.63
CA LEU A 158 -7.26 -2.71 -2.89
C LEU A 158 -7.05 -3.99 -3.71
N THR A 159 -7.76 -4.11 -4.82
CA THR A 159 -7.76 -5.34 -5.65
C THR A 159 -6.85 -5.22 -6.85
N ASN A 160 -6.84 -4.04 -7.47
CA ASN A 160 -6.09 -3.74 -8.67
C ASN A 160 -5.32 -2.43 -8.47
N PHE A 161 -4.02 -2.46 -8.75
CA PHE A 161 -3.18 -1.28 -8.73
C PHE A 161 -2.16 -1.38 -9.86
N THR A 162 -2.14 -0.37 -10.73
CA THR A 162 -1.12 -0.26 -11.78
C THR A 162 -0.04 0.70 -11.31
N ILE A 163 1.17 0.18 -11.11
CA ILE A 163 2.33 1.01 -10.82
C ILE A 163 2.69 1.80 -12.09
N PRO A 164 2.81 3.13 -12.05
CA PRO A 164 3.19 3.91 -13.23
C PRO A 164 4.56 3.52 -13.79
N GLU A 165 4.70 3.52 -15.11
CA GLU A 165 5.95 3.15 -15.83
C GLU A 165 7.15 4.05 -15.51
N SER A 166 6.95 5.21 -14.87
CA SER A 166 8.04 6.10 -14.45
C SER A 166 8.60 5.80 -13.06
N VAL A 167 7.96 4.90 -12.30
CA VAL A 167 8.38 4.57 -10.93
C VAL A 167 9.69 3.78 -10.95
N GLN A 168 10.69 4.31 -10.24
CA GLN A 168 11.99 3.66 -10.07
C GLN A 168 12.11 2.94 -8.73
N ARG A 169 11.33 3.32 -7.72
CA ARG A 169 11.39 2.74 -6.37
C ARG A 169 10.01 2.45 -5.81
N ILE A 170 9.87 1.31 -5.15
CA ILE A 170 8.71 0.97 -4.33
C ILE A 170 9.17 1.03 -2.87
N GLY A 171 8.67 2.01 -2.12
CA GLY A 171 9.12 2.31 -0.76
C GLY A 171 8.78 1.23 0.26
N GLU A 172 9.41 1.36 1.43
CA GLU A 172 9.17 0.47 2.58
C GLU A 172 7.67 0.36 2.90
N GLY A 173 7.15 -0.86 3.00
CA GLY A 173 5.76 -1.09 3.40
C GLY A 173 4.70 -0.53 2.44
N ALA A 174 5.07 -0.11 1.21
CA ALA A 174 4.20 0.63 0.30
C ALA A 174 2.81 0.02 0.13
N PHE A 175 2.71 -1.31 0.04
CA PHE A 175 1.48 -2.09 -0.08
C PHE A 175 1.32 -3.11 1.06
N SER A 176 2.03 -2.94 2.18
CA SER A 176 1.97 -3.88 3.31
C SER A 176 0.53 -4.04 3.82
N GLY A 177 0.03 -5.26 3.91
CA GLY A 177 -1.32 -5.59 4.34
C GLY A 177 -2.42 -5.28 3.31
N CYS A 178 -2.09 -5.04 2.03
CA CYS A 178 -3.07 -5.00 0.94
C CYS A 178 -3.56 -6.42 0.62
N SER A 179 -4.34 -7.00 1.54
CA SER A 179 -4.68 -8.42 1.55
C SER A 179 -5.59 -8.86 0.40
N SER A 180 -6.29 -7.95 -0.26
CA SER A 180 -7.11 -8.23 -1.47
C SER A 180 -6.36 -8.02 -2.79
N LEU A 181 -5.10 -7.60 -2.78
CA LEU A 181 -4.33 -7.32 -4.00
C LEU A 181 -4.00 -8.65 -4.71
N LYS A 182 -4.67 -8.93 -5.83
CA LYS A 182 -4.58 -10.25 -6.51
C LYS A 182 -3.44 -10.35 -7.51
N SER A 183 -3.15 -9.22 -8.15
CA SER A 183 -2.17 -9.09 -9.22
C SER A 183 -1.65 -7.66 -9.26
N LEU A 184 -0.37 -7.52 -9.56
CA LEU A 184 0.26 -6.24 -9.90
C LEU A 184 1.37 -6.49 -10.91
N THR A 185 1.63 -5.53 -11.78
CA THR A 185 2.79 -5.53 -12.66
C THR A 185 3.81 -4.56 -12.09
N ILE A 186 5.04 -5.04 -11.87
CA ILE A 186 6.18 -4.19 -11.52
C ILE A 186 6.81 -3.75 -12.85
N PRO A 187 6.86 -2.44 -13.16
CA PRO A 187 7.40 -1.96 -14.43
C PRO A 187 8.92 -2.11 -14.49
N GLU A 188 9.45 -2.22 -15.71
CA GLU A 188 10.89 -2.39 -15.99
C GLU A 188 11.75 -1.21 -15.51
N SER A 189 11.14 -0.06 -15.19
CA SER A 189 11.83 1.09 -14.60
C SER A 189 12.19 0.92 -13.12
N VAL A 190 11.56 -0.03 -12.41
CA VAL A 190 11.80 -0.25 -10.97
C VAL A 190 13.17 -0.88 -10.75
N VAL A 191 14.00 -0.22 -9.95
CA VAL A 191 15.35 -0.70 -9.58
C VAL A 191 15.42 -1.19 -8.14
N GLU A 192 14.45 -0.80 -7.30
CA GLU A 192 14.46 -1.08 -5.86
C GLU A 192 13.05 -1.36 -5.31
N ILE A 193 12.94 -2.43 -4.53
CA ILE A 193 11.75 -2.78 -3.75
C ILE A 193 12.14 -2.74 -2.27
N GLY A 194 11.52 -1.87 -1.50
CA GLY A 194 11.84 -1.63 -0.10
C GLY A 194 11.43 -2.76 0.84
N ASN A 195 11.87 -2.66 2.10
CA ASN A 195 11.51 -3.63 3.14
C ASN A 195 9.98 -3.72 3.30
N ARG A 196 9.44 -4.93 3.43
CA ARG A 196 8.00 -5.18 3.61
C ARG A 196 7.08 -4.55 2.54
N ALA A 197 7.60 -4.19 1.37
CA ALA A 197 6.84 -3.45 0.34
C ALA A 197 5.49 -4.09 0.00
N PHE A 198 5.40 -5.43 -0.03
CA PHE A 198 4.20 -6.23 -0.28
C PHE A 198 3.95 -7.26 0.83
N ASP A 199 4.44 -6.99 2.04
CA ASP A 199 4.24 -7.84 3.22
C ASP A 199 2.73 -8.06 3.45
N ASP A 200 2.31 -9.29 3.75
CA ASP A 200 0.90 -9.68 3.93
C ASP A 200 -0.04 -9.30 2.76
N CYS A 201 0.47 -9.21 1.53
CA CYS A 201 -0.36 -9.23 0.32
C CYS A 201 -0.91 -10.65 0.05
N SER A 202 -1.75 -11.15 0.95
CA SER A 202 -2.13 -12.56 1.05
C SER A 202 -2.88 -13.12 -0.16
N SER A 203 -3.54 -12.27 -0.96
CA SER A 203 -4.23 -12.66 -2.20
C SER A 203 -3.36 -12.61 -3.46
N LEU A 204 -2.11 -12.15 -3.38
CA LEU A 204 -1.23 -12.03 -4.54
C LEU A 204 -0.89 -13.44 -5.05
N THR A 205 -1.29 -13.77 -6.27
CA THR A 205 -1.14 -15.15 -6.81
C THR A 205 0.07 -15.32 -7.71
N ARG A 206 0.39 -14.30 -8.51
CA ARG A 206 1.45 -14.33 -9.51
C ARG A 206 2.27 -13.05 -9.42
N LEU A 207 3.58 -13.19 -9.50
CA LEU A 207 4.50 -12.07 -9.51
C LEU A 207 5.66 -12.34 -10.45
N ALA A 208 5.88 -11.39 -11.36
CA ALA A 208 7.12 -11.29 -12.13
C ALA A 208 7.86 -10.03 -11.67
N ILE A 209 9.04 -10.22 -11.09
CA ILE A 209 9.93 -9.12 -10.70
C ILE A 209 10.90 -8.91 -11.89
N PRO A 210 10.94 -7.71 -12.48
CA PRO A 210 11.75 -7.45 -13.67
C PRO A 210 13.25 -7.45 -13.37
N ASP A 211 14.06 -7.79 -14.37
CA ASP A 211 15.53 -7.92 -14.26
C ASP A 211 16.25 -6.61 -13.88
N SER A 212 15.56 -5.47 -14.06
CA SER A 212 16.01 -4.15 -13.63
C SER A 212 16.06 -3.99 -12.11
N VAL A 213 15.31 -4.79 -11.35
CA VAL A 213 15.30 -4.76 -9.88
C VAL A 213 16.62 -5.30 -9.33
N LYS A 214 17.39 -4.43 -8.69
CA LYS A 214 18.70 -4.75 -8.10
C LYS A 214 18.63 -5.08 -6.62
N TYR A 215 17.60 -4.58 -5.93
CA TYR A 215 17.43 -4.74 -4.49
C TYR A 215 16.00 -5.10 -4.13
N ILE A 216 15.87 -6.15 -3.31
CA ILE A 216 14.63 -6.58 -2.68
C ILE A 216 14.86 -6.53 -1.17
N GLY A 217 14.14 -5.65 -0.49
CA GLY A 217 14.22 -5.45 0.94
C GLY A 217 13.75 -6.66 1.74
N GLY A 218 14.13 -6.70 3.01
CA GLY A 218 13.73 -7.79 3.89
C GLY A 218 12.22 -7.82 4.12
N GLY A 219 11.66 -9.01 4.07
CA GLY A 219 10.22 -9.24 4.17
C GLY A 219 9.41 -8.65 3.01
N ALA A 220 10.03 -8.22 1.90
CA ALA A 220 9.33 -7.52 0.83
C ALA A 220 8.08 -8.27 0.32
N PHE A 221 8.09 -9.60 0.33
CA PHE A 221 6.96 -10.46 -0.05
C PHE A 221 6.61 -11.47 1.04
N ALA A 222 6.95 -11.18 2.30
CA ALA A 222 6.53 -12.01 3.42
C ALA A 222 4.99 -12.07 3.49
N GLY A 223 4.43 -13.20 3.90
CA GLY A 223 2.98 -13.34 4.06
C GLY A 223 2.17 -13.32 2.76
N CYS A 224 2.79 -13.28 1.57
CA CYS A 224 2.11 -13.48 0.29
C CYS A 224 1.65 -14.93 0.12
N SER A 225 0.68 -15.35 0.95
CA SER A 225 0.33 -16.75 1.17
C SER A 225 -0.24 -17.47 -0.05
N SER A 226 -0.86 -16.73 -0.97
CA SER A 226 -1.43 -17.28 -2.21
C SER A 226 -0.46 -17.27 -3.39
N LEU A 227 0.78 -16.77 -3.21
CA LEU A 227 1.75 -16.64 -4.30
C LEU A 227 2.19 -18.03 -4.76
N ASP A 228 1.74 -18.44 -5.95
CA ASP A 228 2.00 -19.77 -6.51
C ASP A 228 3.08 -19.76 -7.60
N ARG A 229 3.28 -18.60 -8.25
CA ARG A 229 4.27 -18.40 -9.30
C ARG A 229 5.03 -17.10 -9.10
N LEU A 230 6.35 -17.26 -8.96
CA LEU A 230 7.30 -16.18 -8.79
C LEU A 230 8.40 -16.28 -9.85
N THR A 231 8.65 -15.18 -10.55
CA THR A 231 9.86 -14.99 -11.35
C THR A 231 10.72 -13.92 -10.67
N MET A 232 11.96 -14.27 -10.33
CA MET A 232 12.94 -13.38 -9.71
C MET A 232 13.91 -12.81 -10.75
N PRO A 233 14.51 -11.64 -10.50
CA PRO A 233 15.46 -11.04 -11.42
C PRO A 233 16.75 -11.84 -11.48
N MET A 234 17.27 -12.06 -12.68
CA MET A 234 18.52 -12.81 -12.92
C MET A 234 19.76 -12.09 -12.39
N SER A 235 19.66 -10.78 -12.16
CA SER A 235 20.72 -9.93 -11.59
C SER A 235 20.76 -9.95 -10.05
N LEU A 236 19.84 -10.63 -9.37
CA LEU A 236 19.70 -10.61 -7.92
C LEU A 236 20.89 -11.30 -7.21
N THR A 237 21.67 -10.53 -6.46
CA THR A 237 22.88 -11.07 -5.80
C THR A 237 22.61 -11.64 -4.40
N GLN A 238 21.51 -11.25 -3.76
CA GLN A 238 21.16 -11.64 -2.40
C GLN A 238 19.65 -11.79 -2.22
N LEU A 239 19.24 -12.78 -1.43
CA LEU A 239 17.87 -12.88 -0.92
C LEU A 239 17.84 -12.37 0.52
N GLY A 240 17.17 -11.24 0.75
CA GLY A 240 17.09 -10.58 2.05
C GLY A 240 16.39 -11.43 3.12
N TYR A 241 16.51 -10.99 4.38
CA TYR A 241 15.81 -11.65 5.50
C TYR A 241 14.30 -11.68 5.25
N ASP A 242 13.62 -12.78 5.57
CA ASP A 242 12.18 -12.96 5.38
C ASP A 242 11.64 -12.73 3.95
N ALA A 243 12.47 -12.60 2.91
CA ALA A 243 12.07 -12.06 1.60
C ALA A 243 10.78 -12.68 1.02
N PHE A 244 10.61 -13.99 1.18
CA PHE A 244 9.44 -14.78 0.77
C PHE A 244 8.92 -15.68 1.91
N ALA A 245 9.13 -15.27 3.17
CA ALA A 245 8.64 -16.02 4.32
C ALA A 245 7.12 -16.13 4.28
N GLY A 246 6.56 -17.32 4.48
CA GLY A 246 5.11 -17.55 4.51
C GLY A 246 4.44 -17.50 3.13
N CYS A 247 5.18 -17.60 2.02
CA CYS A 247 4.62 -17.86 0.69
C CYS A 247 4.12 -19.30 0.59
N ARG A 248 3.01 -19.59 1.27
CA ARG A 248 2.50 -20.94 1.55
C ARG A 248 2.08 -21.71 0.29
N SER A 249 1.69 -21.03 -0.78
CA SER A 249 1.31 -21.63 -2.07
C SER A 249 2.45 -21.80 -3.07
N LEU A 250 3.67 -21.36 -2.73
CA LEU A 250 4.80 -21.42 -3.65
C LEU A 250 5.26 -22.88 -3.82
N THR A 251 5.10 -23.43 -5.02
CA THR A 251 5.37 -24.86 -5.29
C THR A 251 6.71 -25.12 -5.95
N ASN A 252 7.06 -24.28 -6.93
CA ASN A 252 8.29 -24.36 -7.70
C ASN A 252 9.02 -23.02 -7.63
N LEU A 253 10.32 -23.09 -7.40
CA LEU A 253 11.18 -21.92 -7.25
C LEU A 253 12.52 -22.19 -7.92
N SER A 254 12.97 -21.25 -8.75
CA SER A 254 14.34 -21.22 -9.27
C SER A 254 15.05 -20.02 -8.66
N ILE A 255 16.08 -20.27 -7.85
CA ILE A 255 16.92 -19.19 -7.31
C ILE A 255 17.88 -18.73 -8.43
N PRO A 256 18.02 -17.41 -8.70
CA PRO A 256 18.92 -16.92 -9.72
C PRO A 256 20.37 -17.35 -9.47
N GLY A 257 21.08 -17.72 -10.55
CA GLY A 257 22.49 -18.16 -10.48
C GLY A 257 23.50 -17.07 -10.10
N SER A 258 23.04 -15.86 -9.84
CA SER A 258 23.83 -14.74 -9.30
C SER A 258 23.72 -14.62 -7.77
N VAL A 259 22.79 -15.32 -7.13
CA VAL A 259 22.57 -15.27 -5.68
C VAL A 259 23.76 -15.91 -4.96
N THR A 260 24.41 -15.17 -4.07
CA THR A 260 25.55 -15.65 -3.27
C THR A 260 25.17 -15.97 -1.82
N TYR A 261 24.05 -15.42 -1.34
CA TYR A 261 23.58 -15.54 0.03
C TYR A 261 22.05 -15.70 0.08
N ILE A 262 21.59 -16.70 0.85
CA ILE A 262 20.18 -16.91 1.17
C ILE A 262 19.95 -16.45 2.61
N GLY A 263 19.17 -15.39 2.80
CA GLY A 263 18.97 -14.74 4.08
C GLY A 263 18.29 -15.56 5.17
N CYS A 264 18.37 -15.05 6.39
CA CYS A 264 17.60 -15.54 7.54
C CYS A 264 16.12 -15.65 7.15
N THR A 265 15.50 -16.80 7.41
CA THR A 265 14.06 -17.04 7.18
C THR A 265 13.54 -16.73 5.76
N ALA A 266 14.41 -16.62 4.75
CA ALA A 266 14.05 -16.16 3.40
C ALA A 266 12.86 -16.90 2.75
N PHE A 267 12.72 -18.19 3.03
CA PHE A 267 11.61 -19.05 2.58
C PHE A 267 10.94 -19.81 3.73
N ALA A 268 11.07 -19.31 4.97
CA ALA A 268 10.47 -19.97 6.12
C ALA A 268 8.94 -20.08 5.96
N GLY A 269 8.37 -21.26 6.16
CA GLY A 269 6.94 -21.50 6.05
C GLY A 269 6.42 -21.60 4.61
N CYS A 270 7.28 -21.76 3.60
CA CYS A 270 6.89 -22.13 2.24
C CYS A 270 6.43 -23.61 2.19
N ILE A 271 5.29 -23.89 2.82
CA ILE A 271 4.83 -25.25 3.10
C ILE A 271 4.52 -26.08 1.84
N ALA A 272 4.24 -25.45 0.70
CA ALA A 272 3.96 -26.14 -0.57
C ALA A 272 5.20 -26.34 -1.46
N LEU A 273 6.37 -25.82 -1.06
CA LEU A 273 7.59 -25.94 -1.87
C LEU A 273 8.03 -27.40 -1.89
N THR A 274 8.03 -28.03 -3.06
CA THR A 274 8.29 -29.49 -3.19
C THR A 274 9.73 -29.80 -3.57
N SER A 275 10.33 -28.94 -4.39
CA SER A 275 11.70 -29.10 -4.87
C SER A 275 12.40 -27.76 -5.02
N LEU A 276 13.72 -27.78 -4.80
CA LEU A 276 14.57 -26.62 -4.93
C LEU A 276 15.99 -27.03 -5.35
N THR A 277 16.56 -26.32 -6.31
CA THR A 277 17.99 -26.38 -6.62
C THR A 277 18.67 -25.13 -6.10
N ILE A 278 19.67 -25.31 -5.24
CA ILE A 278 20.52 -24.20 -4.79
C ILE A 278 21.61 -23.98 -5.87
N PRO A 279 21.78 -22.76 -6.40
CA PRO A 279 22.79 -22.49 -7.44
C PRO A 279 24.23 -22.57 -6.91
N ASP A 280 25.18 -22.92 -7.78
CA ASP A 280 26.62 -23.01 -7.48
C ASP A 280 27.27 -21.67 -7.06
N SER A 281 26.55 -20.56 -7.21
CA SER A 281 26.97 -19.25 -6.72
C SER A 281 26.80 -19.09 -5.22
N VAL A 282 25.90 -19.85 -4.59
CA VAL A 282 25.56 -19.71 -3.17
C VAL A 282 26.72 -20.15 -2.30
N ARG A 283 27.07 -19.29 -1.32
CA ARG A 283 28.16 -19.51 -0.35
C ARG A 283 27.65 -19.76 1.06
N GLU A 284 26.54 -19.14 1.44
CA GLU A 284 25.95 -19.26 2.76
C GLU A 284 24.42 -19.34 2.71
N ILE A 285 23.88 -20.26 3.53
CA ILE A 285 22.44 -20.39 3.82
C ILE A 285 22.21 -19.92 5.26
N GLY A 286 21.41 -18.87 5.41
CA GLY A 286 21.14 -18.19 6.67
C GLY A 286 20.28 -18.98 7.66
N PRO A 287 20.16 -18.50 8.92
CA PRO A 287 19.40 -19.20 9.96
C PRO A 287 17.94 -19.37 9.54
N PHE A 288 17.40 -20.57 9.75
CA PHE A 288 15.98 -20.86 9.46
C PHE A 288 15.52 -20.56 8.02
N ALA A 289 16.44 -20.46 7.05
CA ALA A 289 16.15 -20.03 5.68
C ALA A 289 14.99 -20.80 5.02
N PHE A 290 14.87 -22.10 5.29
CA PHE A 290 13.83 -22.99 4.80
C PHE A 290 13.05 -23.65 5.94
N ARG A 291 12.99 -23.02 7.12
CA ARG A 291 12.26 -23.57 8.28
C ARG A 291 10.80 -23.84 7.89
N ASP A 292 10.25 -24.98 8.29
CA ASP A 292 8.87 -25.39 8.01
C ASP A 292 8.52 -25.51 6.51
N CYS A 293 9.51 -25.72 5.62
CA CYS A 293 9.26 -26.15 4.23
C CYS A 293 8.82 -27.63 4.20
N ARG A 294 7.64 -27.91 4.75
CA ARG A 294 7.17 -29.27 5.09
C ARG A 294 6.97 -30.21 3.90
N SER A 295 6.78 -29.68 2.70
CA SER A 295 6.64 -30.49 1.46
C SER A 295 7.95 -30.65 0.69
N LEU A 296 9.06 -30.07 1.15
CA LEU A 296 10.33 -30.10 0.44
C LEU A 296 10.91 -31.52 0.49
N THR A 297 10.84 -32.23 -0.63
CA THR A 297 11.30 -33.62 -0.77
C THR A 297 12.64 -33.72 -1.49
N LYS A 298 12.92 -32.78 -2.39
CA LYS A 298 14.14 -32.75 -3.20
C LYS A 298 14.89 -31.45 -3.03
N LEU A 299 16.09 -31.54 -2.47
CA LEU A 299 17.04 -30.46 -2.33
C LEU A 299 18.41 -30.91 -2.83
N THR A 300 19.08 -30.06 -3.60
CA THR A 300 20.49 -30.27 -3.97
C THR A 300 21.30 -29.10 -3.45
N ILE A 301 22.26 -29.38 -2.55
CA ILE A 301 23.19 -28.41 -2.01
C ILE A 301 24.52 -28.54 -2.77
N PRO A 302 24.95 -27.51 -3.52
CA PRO A 302 26.20 -27.57 -4.26
C PRO A 302 27.41 -27.43 -3.32
N ALA A 303 28.56 -27.96 -3.76
CA ALA A 303 29.82 -27.91 -3.01
C ALA A 303 30.33 -26.47 -2.76
N SER A 304 29.76 -25.48 -3.45
CA SER A 304 30.04 -24.06 -3.26
C SER A 304 29.54 -23.51 -1.92
N VAL A 305 28.54 -24.15 -1.30
CA VAL A 305 27.96 -23.75 -0.01
C VAL A 305 28.93 -24.09 1.10
N LYS A 306 29.54 -23.05 1.69
CA LYS A 306 30.54 -23.17 2.76
C LYS A 306 29.91 -23.17 4.15
N THR A 307 28.71 -22.63 4.28
CA THR A 307 28.08 -22.44 5.59
C THR A 307 26.57 -22.63 5.49
N ILE A 308 26.06 -23.52 6.33
CA ILE A 308 24.62 -23.71 6.56
C ILE A 308 24.41 -23.34 8.03
N ARG A 309 23.67 -22.26 8.28
CA ARG A 309 23.46 -21.74 9.64
C ARG A 309 22.39 -22.56 10.39
N HIS A 310 22.34 -22.34 11.70
CA HIS A 310 21.42 -23.03 12.61
C HIS A 310 19.98 -23.04 12.08
N GLY A 311 19.39 -24.24 12.10
CA GLY A 311 17.99 -24.45 11.79
C GLY A 311 17.57 -24.15 10.36
N ALA A 312 18.52 -23.99 9.42
CA ALA A 312 18.23 -23.65 8.02
C ALA A 312 17.15 -24.53 7.38
N PHE A 313 17.01 -25.80 7.81
CA PHE A 313 16.02 -26.76 7.33
C PHE A 313 15.15 -27.35 8.46
N ASP A 314 15.03 -26.65 9.61
CA ASP A 314 14.21 -27.13 10.73
C ASP A 314 12.75 -27.32 10.31
N GLY A 315 12.15 -28.45 10.64
CA GLY A 315 10.75 -28.71 10.28
C GLY A 315 10.52 -29.04 8.79
N CYS A 316 11.57 -29.25 7.99
CA CYS A 316 11.48 -29.84 6.64
C CYS A 316 11.15 -31.34 6.73
N SER A 317 9.96 -31.69 7.21
CA SER A 317 9.58 -33.06 7.56
C SER A 317 9.55 -34.06 6.40
N ALA A 318 9.46 -33.59 5.15
CA ALA A 318 9.45 -34.44 3.95
C ALA A 318 10.85 -34.63 3.32
N LEU A 319 11.89 -33.97 3.85
CA LEU A 319 13.24 -34.05 3.31
C LEU A 319 13.90 -35.35 3.78
N THR A 320 14.00 -36.33 2.89
CA THR A 320 14.54 -37.67 3.23
C THR A 320 16.02 -37.84 2.88
N HIS A 321 16.56 -37.01 1.98
CA HIS A 321 17.96 -37.03 1.54
C HIS A 321 18.50 -35.61 1.36
N LEU A 322 19.74 -35.40 1.80
CA LEU A 322 20.53 -34.16 1.72
C LEU A 322 21.79 -34.40 0.90
#